data_AF-A0A0A9W8S0-F1
#
_entry.id   AF-A0A0A9W8S0-F1
#
_cell.length_a   1.000
_cell.length_b   1.000
_cell.length_c   1.000
_cell.angle_alpha   90.00
_cell.angle_beta   90.00
_cell.angle_gamma   90.00
#
_symmetry.space_group_name_H-M   'P 1'
#
loop_
_entity.id
_entity.type
_entity.pdbx_description
1 polymer ?
#
loop_
_entity_poly.entity_id
_entity_poly.type
_entity_poly.pdbx_seq_one_letter_code
_entity_poly.pdbx_strand_id
1 'polypeptide(L)'
;DYTIPTYASQDANDLNNYLISSKFIILNYNIRGIRKHFDEFSLLLHTLSFQPAVIALTETQLGSDIPYRLQDYSTHHFLTKRTTHDSLSVYVHRDVGNYSITPLKFESCNAAELNLEIRGKTFSLLIVYRSPSLNPKHFISDLNLYFTNPKKFDYSFILGDINIEIHHTNNIGDSYLDVLLEKGYSSGINLPTRFESKKPACLDHVFFKSSHHDEIRGATLNYHSADHLPVFLELDFSLDTSESNHPNKIKKEIDYIKLVQSLSSETWLSVIGQASASEALDSFYDIFHHHINENTHSTQIRSKTRKIKPW
;
A
#
# COMPACT_ATOMS: atom_id res chain seq x y z
N ASP A 1 6.46 -15.41 2.61
CA ASP A 1 6.00 -14.21 1.90
C ASP A 1 4.50 -14.18 1.69
N TYR A 2 3.82 -13.15 2.21
CA TYR A 2 2.48 -12.78 1.72
C TYR A 2 2.67 -11.95 0.46
N THR A 3 2.94 -12.60 -0.67
CA THR A 3 2.83 -11.95 -1.98
C THR A 3 1.36 -11.83 -2.33
N ILE A 4 0.87 -10.60 -2.45
CA ILE A 4 -0.50 -10.40 -2.94
C ILE A 4 -0.56 -10.62 -4.46
N PRO A 5 -1.72 -11.03 -5.01
CA PRO A 5 -1.91 -11.09 -6.45
C PRO A 5 -1.65 -9.72 -7.10
N THR A 6 -0.75 -9.69 -8.08
CA THR A 6 -0.46 -8.50 -8.90
C THR A 6 -0.69 -8.81 -10.37
N TYR A 7 -1.21 -7.85 -11.13
CA TYR A 7 -1.55 -8.02 -12.54
C TYR A 7 -1.09 -6.84 -13.40
N ALA A 8 -0.41 -7.13 -14.52
CA ALA A 8 -0.02 -6.14 -15.51
C ALA A 8 -1.08 -6.06 -16.62
N SER A 9 -2.03 -5.16 -16.48
CA SER A 9 -3.14 -4.99 -17.43
C SER A 9 -2.66 -4.36 -18.74
N GLN A 10 -3.06 -4.91 -19.89
CA GLN A 10 -2.67 -4.36 -21.19
C GLN A 10 -3.53 -3.17 -21.61
N ASP A 11 -4.79 -3.13 -21.17
CA ASP A 11 -5.72 -2.04 -21.41
C ASP A 11 -6.79 -1.94 -20.30
N ALA A 12 -7.75 -1.04 -20.47
CA ALA A 12 -8.81 -0.81 -19.49
C ALA A 12 -9.80 -1.99 -19.40
N ASN A 13 -10.01 -2.76 -20.47
CA ASN A 13 -10.90 -3.92 -20.45
C ASN A 13 -10.30 -5.05 -19.61
N ASP A 14 -9.01 -5.31 -19.80
CA ASP A 14 -8.24 -6.26 -18.98
C ASP A 14 -8.32 -5.88 -17.49
N LEU A 15 -8.20 -4.58 -17.18
CA LEU A 15 -8.25 -4.09 -15.80
C LEU A 15 -9.66 -4.24 -15.20
N ASN A 16 -10.69 -3.95 -15.99
CA ASN A 16 -12.09 -4.10 -15.60
C ASN A 16 -12.49 -5.56 -15.33
N ASN A 17 -11.81 -6.51 -15.96
CA ASN A 17 -12.03 -7.94 -15.71
C ASN A 17 -11.30 -8.42 -14.44
N TYR A 18 -10.18 -7.78 -14.09
CA TYR A 18 -9.36 -8.15 -12.93
C TYR A 18 -9.85 -7.51 -11.62
N LEU A 19 -10.21 -6.23 -11.65
CA LEU A 19 -10.68 -5.49 -10.48
C LEU A 19 -12.21 -5.49 -10.39
N ILE A 20 -12.73 -5.59 -9.18
CA ILE A 20 -14.14 -5.72 -8.85
C ILE A 20 -14.68 -4.36 -8.44
N SER A 21 -15.62 -3.83 -9.22
CA SER A 21 -16.14 -2.46 -9.05
C SER A 21 -16.79 -2.13 -7.71
N SER A 22 -17.29 -3.14 -6.98
CA SER A 22 -17.90 -2.95 -5.65
C SER A 22 -16.89 -2.76 -4.51
N LYS A 23 -15.59 -2.92 -4.79
CA LYS A 23 -14.52 -2.89 -3.78
C LYS A 23 -13.93 -1.50 -3.63
N PHE A 24 -13.14 -1.32 -2.57
CA PHE A 24 -12.43 -0.08 -2.35
C PHE A 24 -11.15 -0.08 -3.17
N ILE A 25 -11.05 0.88 -4.08
CA ILE A 25 -9.93 0.97 -5.02
C ILE A 25 -9.20 2.30 -4.82
N ILE A 26 -7.88 2.21 -4.65
CA ILE A 26 -6.97 3.36 -4.65
C ILE A 26 -6.24 3.38 -6.00
N LEU A 27 -6.15 4.56 -6.61
CA LEU A 27 -5.34 4.81 -7.80
C LEU A 27 -4.16 5.72 -7.44
N ASN A 28 -2.94 5.27 -7.69
CA ASN A 28 -1.71 6.06 -7.64
C ASN A 28 -1.18 6.25 -9.07
N TYR A 29 -0.91 7.49 -9.48
CA TYR A 29 -0.42 7.76 -10.84
C TYR A 29 0.45 9.01 -10.92
N ASN A 30 1.70 8.86 -11.39
CA ASN A 30 2.50 9.99 -11.85
C ASN A 30 1.98 10.47 -13.20
N ILE A 31 1.27 11.62 -13.21
CA ILE A 31 0.61 12.15 -14.40
C ILE A 31 1.54 13.01 -15.27
N ARG A 32 2.76 13.32 -14.81
CA ARG A 32 3.76 14.15 -15.52
C ARG A 32 3.19 15.44 -16.13
N GLY A 33 2.48 16.19 -15.31
CA GLY A 33 1.87 17.47 -15.66
C GLY A 33 0.40 17.32 -16.01
N ILE A 34 -0.46 17.64 -15.04
CA ILE A 34 -1.90 17.47 -15.17
C ILE A 34 -2.48 18.31 -16.31
N ARG A 35 -1.95 19.50 -16.56
CA ARG A 35 -2.41 20.38 -17.64
C ARG A 35 -2.42 19.71 -19.01
N LYS A 36 -1.43 18.86 -19.28
CA LYS A 36 -1.27 18.18 -20.57
C LYS A 36 -2.13 16.93 -20.67
N HIS A 37 -2.34 16.24 -19.55
CA HIS A 37 -2.89 14.89 -19.51
C HIS A 37 -4.28 14.81 -18.86
N PHE A 38 -4.88 15.92 -18.43
CA PHE A 38 -6.14 15.90 -17.68
C PHE A 38 -7.32 15.34 -18.48
N ASP A 39 -7.50 15.74 -19.73
CA ASP A 39 -8.61 15.27 -20.57
C ASP A 39 -8.48 13.77 -20.86
N GLU A 40 -7.26 13.34 -21.15
CA GLU A 40 -6.88 11.94 -21.36
C GLU A 40 -7.15 11.11 -20.11
N PHE A 41 -6.66 11.58 -18.96
CA PHE A 41 -6.87 10.97 -17.66
C PHE A 41 -8.37 10.89 -17.29
N SER A 42 -9.14 11.93 -17.61
CA SER A 42 -10.59 11.94 -17.39
C SER A 42 -11.27 10.89 -18.28
N LEU A 43 -10.86 10.76 -19.54
CA LEU A 43 -11.35 9.73 -20.44
C LEU A 43 -11.03 8.32 -19.90
N LEU A 44 -9.81 8.10 -19.40
CA LEU A 44 -9.44 6.85 -18.74
C LEU A 44 -10.41 6.52 -17.60
N LEU A 45 -10.67 7.46 -16.69
CA LEU A 45 -11.60 7.20 -15.58
C LEU A 45 -13.01 6.83 -16.07
N HIS A 46 -13.44 7.36 -17.22
CA HIS A 46 -14.72 7.00 -17.84
C HIS A 46 -14.74 5.63 -18.51
N THR A 47 -13.59 5.06 -18.88
CA THR A 47 -13.52 3.69 -19.46
C THR A 47 -13.46 2.60 -18.39
N LEU A 48 -13.16 2.96 -17.14
CA LEU A 48 -13.19 2.04 -16.02
C LEU A 48 -14.63 1.69 -15.64
N SER A 49 -14.86 0.42 -15.33
CA SER A 49 -16.14 -0.11 -14.82
C SER A 49 -16.39 0.25 -13.34
N PHE A 50 -15.47 1.01 -12.75
CA PHE A 50 -15.44 1.40 -11.35
C PHE A 50 -14.89 2.83 -11.20
N GLN A 51 -15.14 3.43 -10.05
CA GLN A 51 -14.60 4.73 -9.68
C GLN A 51 -13.67 4.56 -8.48
N PRO A 52 -12.37 4.87 -8.60
CA PRO A 52 -11.46 4.81 -7.46
C PRO A 52 -11.98 5.67 -6.31
N ALA A 53 -11.95 5.15 -5.08
CA ALA A 53 -12.35 5.90 -3.90
C ALA A 53 -11.37 7.04 -3.61
N VAL A 54 -10.08 6.79 -3.86
CA VAL A 54 -9.00 7.78 -3.75
C VAL A 54 -8.14 7.72 -5.00
N ILE A 55 -7.84 8.89 -5.55
CA ILE A 55 -6.88 9.07 -6.65
C ILE A 55 -5.77 9.98 -6.13
N ALA A 56 -4.55 9.47 -6.12
CA ALA A 56 -3.33 10.21 -5.84
C ALA A 56 -2.56 10.45 -7.14
N LEU A 57 -2.43 11.71 -7.52
CA LEU A 57 -1.62 12.13 -8.66
C LEU A 57 -0.33 12.80 -8.19
N THR A 58 0.80 12.35 -8.73
CA THR A 58 2.13 12.95 -8.52
C THR A 58 2.61 13.66 -9.78
N GLU A 59 3.63 14.53 -9.64
CA GLU A 59 4.10 15.46 -10.69
C GLU A 59 2.98 16.23 -11.40
N THR A 60 2.03 16.77 -10.65
CA THR A 60 0.90 17.46 -11.28
C THR A 60 1.29 18.78 -11.96
N GLN A 61 2.48 19.33 -11.67
CA GLN A 61 3.00 20.59 -12.23
C GLN A 61 2.04 21.77 -12.11
N LEU A 62 1.29 21.82 -11.00
CA LEU A 62 0.30 22.85 -10.77
C LEU A 62 0.91 24.19 -10.35
N GLY A 63 0.34 25.27 -10.90
CA GLY A 63 0.56 26.65 -10.48
C GLY A 63 -0.54 27.15 -9.54
N SER A 64 -0.72 28.48 -9.45
CA SER A 64 -1.68 29.13 -8.54
C SER A 64 -3.13 29.18 -9.05
N ASP A 65 -3.36 29.13 -10.37
CA ASP A 65 -4.70 29.05 -10.98
C ASP A 65 -5.03 27.58 -11.26
N ILE A 66 -5.97 26.98 -10.52
CA ILE A 66 -6.17 25.53 -10.53
C ILE A 66 -7.62 25.13 -10.87
N PRO A 67 -7.94 24.87 -12.14
CA PRO A 67 -9.26 24.43 -12.59
C PRO A 67 -9.44 22.90 -12.70
N TYR A 68 -8.43 22.09 -12.37
CA TYR A 68 -8.48 20.64 -12.63
C TYR A 68 -9.26 19.90 -11.55
N ARG A 69 -10.56 19.76 -11.77
CA ARG A 69 -11.50 19.08 -10.86
C ARG A 69 -12.17 17.93 -11.57
N LEU A 70 -12.25 16.79 -10.90
CA LEU A 70 -13.01 15.64 -11.38
C LEU A 70 -14.43 15.72 -10.83
N GLN A 71 -15.41 15.39 -11.67
CA GLN A 71 -16.80 15.28 -11.24
C GLN A 71 -16.93 14.21 -10.16
N ASP A 72 -17.73 14.47 -9.12
CA ASP A 72 -17.97 13.57 -7.97
C ASP A 72 -16.78 13.37 -7.02
N TYR A 73 -15.67 14.10 -7.23
CA TYR A 73 -14.53 14.10 -6.33
C TYR A 73 -14.33 15.45 -5.65
N SER A 74 -13.95 15.40 -4.38
CA SER A 74 -13.35 16.52 -3.69
C SER A 74 -11.86 16.58 -3.99
N THR A 75 -11.37 17.75 -4.41
CA THR A 75 -10.00 17.94 -4.89
C THR A 75 -9.12 18.65 -3.87
N HIS A 76 -7.92 18.13 -3.63
CA HIS A 76 -6.91 18.68 -2.72
C HIS A 76 -5.56 18.77 -3.42
N HIS A 77 -5.01 19.98 -3.55
CA HIS A 77 -3.71 20.22 -4.17
C HIS A 77 -2.68 20.61 -3.13
N PHE A 78 -1.50 19.98 -3.17
CA PHE A 78 -0.39 20.32 -2.29
C PHE A 78 0.77 20.79 -3.14
N LEU A 79 0.95 22.10 -3.17
CA LEU A 79 2.02 22.77 -3.90
C LEU A 79 3.26 22.87 -3.01
N THR A 80 4.45 22.70 -3.60
CA THR A 80 5.71 23.03 -2.93
C THR A 80 6.22 24.39 -3.39
N LYS A 81 7.07 25.01 -2.58
CA LYS A 81 7.81 26.22 -2.96
C LYS A 81 9.04 25.93 -3.82
N ARG A 82 9.52 24.67 -3.86
CA ARG A 82 10.77 24.28 -4.53
C ARG A 82 10.63 24.27 -6.06
N THR A 83 9.61 23.58 -6.56
CA THR A 83 9.31 23.47 -8.00
C THR A 83 7.87 22.99 -8.18
N THR A 84 7.19 23.44 -9.24
CA THR A 84 5.85 22.94 -9.57
C THR A 84 5.86 21.42 -9.82
N HIS A 85 6.99 20.84 -10.24
CA HIS A 85 7.14 19.41 -10.49
C HIS A 85 6.92 18.55 -9.25
N ASP A 86 7.07 19.09 -8.04
CA ASP A 86 6.80 18.28 -6.84
C ASP A 86 5.38 18.42 -6.31
N SER A 87 4.49 19.07 -7.05
CA SER A 87 3.08 19.17 -6.65
C SER A 87 2.37 17.84 -6.75
N LEU A 88 1.55 17.54 -5.74
CA LEU A 88 0.68 16.37 -5.70
C LEU A 88 -0.78 16.81 -5.62
N SER A 89 -1.67 16.00 -6.18
CA SER A 89 -3.12 16.21 -6.09
C SER A 89 -3.80 14.94 -5.60
N VAL A 90 -4.75 15.10 -4.67
CA VAL A 90 -5.55 14.00 -4.13
C VAL A 90 -7.00 14.28 -4.43
N TYR A 91 -7.67 13.33 -5.07
CA TYR A 91 -9.10 13.34 -5.31
C TYR A 91 -9.74 12.27 -4.44
N VAL A 92 -10.76 12.65 -3.68
CA VAL A 92 -11.52 11.74 -2.81
C VAL A 92 -12.94 11.68 -3.30
N HIS A 93 -13.41 10.49 -3.66
CA HIS A 93 -14.76 10.29 -4.19
C HIS A 93 -15.81 10.64 -3.12
N ARG A 94 -16.93 11.23 -3.53
CA ARG A 94 -17.99 11.66 -2.60
C ARG A 94 -18.54 10.52 -1.72
N ASP A 95 -18.48 9.27 -2.19
CA ASP A 95 -19.00 8.10 -1.48
C ASP A 95 -18.11 7.67 -0.30
N VAL A 96 -16.88 8.19 -0.19
CA VAL A 96 -16.02 7.98 0.99
C VAL A 96 -16.64 8.62 2.23
N GLY A 97 -17.42 9.68 2.08
CA GLY A 97 -18.03 10.39 3.20
C GLY A 97 -17.02 11.27 3.95
N ASN A 98 -16.87 11.04 5.26
CA ASN A 98 -16.03 11.88 6.12
C ASN A 98 -14.56 11.50 6.03
N TYR A 99 -13.72 12.49 5.79
CA TYR A 99 -12.28 12.35 5.78
C TYR A 99 -11.58 13.63 6.24
N SER A 100 -10.31 13.50 6.57
CA SER A 100 -9.40 14.61 6.83
C SER A 100 -8.14 14.41 6.02
N ILE A 101 -7.59 15.48 5.48
CA ILE A 101 -6.33 15.43 4.75
C ILE A 101 -5.41 16.54 5.24
N THR A 102 -4.18 16.19 5.57
CA THR A 102 -3.21 17.11 6.17
C THR A 102 -1.88 17.05 5.44
N PRO A 103 -1.30 18.19 5.03
CA PRO A 103 0.05 18.22 4.52
C PRO A 103 1.03 17.80 5.61
N LEU A 104 2.04 17.01 5.25
CA LEU A 104 3.14 16.66 6.13
C LEU A 104 4.37 17.50 5.83
N LYS A 105 5.13 17.84 6.88
CA LYS A 105 6.38 18.58 6.77
C LYS A 105 7.54 17.61 6.65
N PHE A 106 7.74 17.09 5.44
CA PHE A 106 8.95 16.33 5.11
C PHE A 106 9.92 17.28 4.40
N GLU A 107 11.21 17.17 4.70
CA GLU A 107 12.22 18.04 4.06
C GLU A 107 12.55 17.55 2.64
N SER A 108 12.47 16.23 2.46
CA SER A 108 13.00 15.51 1.30
C SER A 108 11.95 15.11 0.26
N CYS A 109 10.67 15.43 0.48
CA CYS A 109 9.57 15.10 -0.42
C CYS A 109 8.39 16.07 -0.23
N ASN A 110 7.36 15.93 -1.06
CA ASN A 110 6.05 16.49 -0.80
C ASN A 110 5.14 15.35 -0.34
N ALA A 111 4.40 15.54 0.75
CA ALA A 111 3.60 14.47 1.33
C ALA A 111 2.31 15.00 1.96
N ALA A 112 1.26 14.19 1.91
CA ALA A 112 0.00 14.42 2.60
C ALA A 112 -0.48 13.11 3.24
N GLU A 113 -1.08 13.23 4.42
CA GLU A 113 -1.77 12.12 5.09
C GLU A 113 -3.27 12.32 4.94
N LEU A 114 -3.94 11.38 4.27
CA LEU A 114 -5.39 11.29 4.17
C LEU A 114 -5.88 10.24 5.16
N ASN A 115 -6.70 10.66 6.12
CA ASN A 115 -7.36 9.77 7.07
C ASN A 115 -8.86 9.76 6.79
N LEU A 116 -9.45 8.58 6.67
CA LEU A 116 -10.87 8.40 6.36
C LEU A 116 -11.48 7.27 7.18
N GLU A 117 -12.80 7.32 7.35
CA GLU A 117 -13.56 6.28 8.03
C GLU A 117 -14.67 5.76 7.11
N ILE A 118 -14.61 4.47 6.77
CA ILE A 118 -15.62 3.83 5.94
C ILE A 118 -16.17 2.64 6.71
N ARG A 119 -17.50 2.63 6.91
CA ARG A 119 -18.22 1.52 7.57
C ARG A 119 -17.60 1.14 8.94
N GLY A 120 -17.17 2.13 9.72
CA GLY A 120 -16.57 1.93 11.05
C GLY A 120 -15.14 1.37 11.04
N LYS A 121 -14.50 1.33 9.86
CA LYS A 121 -13.08 1.01 9.69
C LYS A 121 -12.30 2.28 9.41
N THR A 122 -11.12 2.38 10.00
CA THR A 122 -10.24 3.53 9.92
C THR A 122 -9.10 3.28 8.95
N PHE A 123 -8.86 4.24 8.07
CA PHE A 123 -7.86 4.15 7.01
C PHE A 123 -6.93 5.35 7.10
N SER A 124 -5.63 5.13 6.88
CA SER A 124 -4.63 6.19 6.69
C SER A 124 -3.85 5.96 5.41
N LEU A 125 -3.76 6.99 4.57
CA LEU A 125 -3.05 6.96 3.31
C LEU A 125 -1.99 8.06 3.35
N LEU A 126 -0.72 7.66 3.48
CA LEU A 126 0.44 8.53 3.30
C LEU A 126 0.76 8.61 1.80
N ILE A 127 0.42 9.74 1.20
CA ILE A 127 0.60 10.01 -0.23
C ILE A 127 1.87 10.85 -0.40
N VAL A 128 2.81 10.36 -1.19
CA VAL A 128 4.17 10.93 -1.29
C VAL A 128 4.55 11.19 -2.73
N TYR A 129 5.20 12.31 -2.98
CA TYR A 129 6.04 12.46 -4.17
C TYR A 129 7.45 12.86 -3.74
N ARG A 130 8.43 12.03 -4.09
CA ARG A 130 9.83 12.28 -3.80
C ARG A 130 10.57 12.57 -5.10
N SER A 131 11.06 13.80 -5.26
CA SER A 131 11.84 14.19 -6.44
C SER A 131 13.13 13.37 -6.55
N PRO A 132 13.50 12.83 -7.73
CA PRO A 132 14.73 12.05 -7.90
C PRO A 132 15.99 12.88 -7.63
N SER A 133 15.91 14.22 -7.74
CA SER A 133 17.02 15.14 -7.49
C SER A 133 17.39 15.30 -6.00
N LEU A 134 16.50 14.92 -5.08
CA LEU A 134 16.74 15.03 -3.64
C LEU A 134 17.42 13.77 -3.13
N ASN A 135 18.12 13.87 -2.00
CA ASN A 135 18.81 12.72 -1.42
C ASN A 135 17.81 11.74 -0.76
N PRO A 136 17.74 10.47 -1.20
CA PRO A 136 16.79 9.49 -0.67
C PRO A 136 17.06 9.11 0.80
N LYS A 137 18.27 9.33 1.33
CA LYS A 137 18.57 9.07 2.76
C LYS A 137 17.78 9.99 3.69
N HIS A 138 17.58 11.26 3.31
CA HIS A 138 16.76 12.17 4.09
C HIS A 138 15.29 11.74 4.10
N PHE A 139 14.80 11.16 3.00
CA PHE A 139 13.46 10.60 2.95
C PHE A 139 13.30 9.40 3.87
N ILE A 140 14.29 8.51 3.91
CA ILE A 140 14.30 7.39 4.87
C ILE A 140 14.34 7.91 6.32
N SER A 141 15.07 9.00 6.60
CA SER A 141 15.03 9.65 7.92
C SER A 141 13.67 10.26 8.24
N ASP A 142 13.04 10.97 7.30
CA ASP A 142 11.71 11.54 7.43
C ASP A 142 10.65 10.46 7.70
N LEU A 143 10.72 9.33 6.98
CA LEU A 143 9.86 8.16 7.21
C LEU A 143 10.05 7.55 8.59
N ASN A 144 11.30 7.36 9.04
CA ASN A 144 11.58 6.88 10.38
C ASN A 144 10.99 7.80 11.45
N LEU A 145 11.16 9.12 11.28
CA LEU A 145 10.57 10.11 12.17
C LEU A 145 9.04 10.04 12.17
N TYR A 146 8.41 9.91 11.00
CA TYR A 146 6.97 9.72 10.87
C TYR A 146 6.48 8.50 11.68
N PHE A 147 7.23 7.40 11.66
CA PHE A 147 6.89 6.20 12.43
C PHE A 147 7.20 6.25 13.93
N THR A 148 7.82 7.30 14.46
CA THR A 148 8.08 7.43 15.91
C THR A 148 6.80 7.57 16.74
N ASN A 149 5.72 8.09 16.15
CA ASN A 149 4.43 8.27 16.79
C ASN A 149 3.34 7.51 16.04
N PRO A 150 3.35 6.17 16.10
CA PRO A 150 2.44 5.36 15.30
C PRO A 150 0.99 5.56 15.76
N LYS A 151 0.17 6.10 14.87
CA LYS A 151 -1.27 6.07 15.01
C LYS A 151 -1.77 4.67 14.65
N LYS A 152 -2.82 4.21 15.34
CA LYS A 152 -3.47 2.93 15.03
C LYS A 152 -4.62 3.17 14.08
N PHE A 153 -4.52 2.57 12.90
CA PHE A 153 -5.57 2.46 11.90
C PHE A 153 -5.80 0.98 11.60
N ASP A 154 -7.02 0.62 11.22
CA ASP A 154 -7.33 -0.75 10.77
C ASP A 154 -6.54 -1.07 9.48
N TYR A 155 -6.43 -0.05 8.62
CA TYR A 155 -5.71 -0.06 7.34
C TYR A 155 -4.77 1.14 7.22
N SER A 156 -3.52 0.90 6.84
CA SER A 156 -2.54 1.95 6.59
C SER A 156 -1.85 1.73 5.24
N PHE A 157 -1.71 2.78 4.44
CA PHE A 157 -1.12 2.74 3.12
C PHE A 157 -0.04 3.79 2.97
N ILE A 158 0.97 3.47 2.17
CA ILE A 158 1.99 4.42 1.72
C ILE A 158 2.04 4.28 0.20
N LEU A 159 1.74 5.35 -0.51
CA LEU A 159 1.68 5.33 -1.96
C LEU A 159 2.25 6.59 -2.59
N GLY A 160 2.73 6.47 -3.81
CA GLY A 160 3.32 7.61 -4.50
C GLY A 160 4.40 7.23 -5.50
N ASP A 161 4.95 8.25 -6.17
CA ASP A 161 6.23 8.11 -6.87
C ASP A 161 7.36 8.47 -5.89
N ILE A 162 8.07 7.44 -5.47
CA ILE A 162 9.12 7.52 -4.45
C ILE A 162 10.50 7.74 -5.10
N ASN A 163 10.63 7.52 -6.41
CA ASN A 163 11.90 7.56 -7.13
C ASN A 163 13.03 6.80 -6.38
N ILE A 164 12.70 5.60 -5.86
CA ILE A 164 13.64 4.64 -5.28
C ILE A 164 13.34 3.28 -5.93
N GLU A 165 14.32 2.71 -6.62
CA GLU A 165 14.17 1.41 -7.27
C GLU A 165 14.28 0.26 -6.26
N ILE A 166 13.37 -0.73 -6.37
CA ILE A 166 13.26 -1.87 -5.44
C ILE A 166 13.53 -3.25 -6.06
N HIS A 167 13.67 -3.37 -7.39
CA HIS A 167 13.97 -4.66 -8.05
C HIS A 167 15.44 -5.06 -8.05
N HIS A 168 16.34 -4.10 -7.90
CA HIS A 168 17.77 -4.34 -7.91
C HIS A 168 18.33 -4.10 -6.52
N THR A 169 19.11 -5.06 -6.01
CA THR A 169 19.81 -4.91 -4.73
C THR A 169 20.66 -3.65 -4.75
N ASN A 170 20.30 -2.72 -3.89
CA ASN A 170 21.00 -1.47 -3.74
C ASN A 170 20.76 -0.94 -2.33
N ASN A 171 21.80 -0.40 -1.70
CA ASN A 171 21.75 0.00 -0.29
C ASN A 171 20.58 0.94 0.06
N ILE A 172 20.12 1.77 -0.88
CA ILE A 172 19.03 2.73 -0.64
C ILE A 172 17.66 2.04 -0.71
N GLY A 173 17.42 1.23 -1.75
CA GLY A 173 16.22 0.43 -1.90
C GLY A 173 16.04 -0.53 -0.73
N ASP A 174 17.11 -1.24 -0.36
CA ASP A 174 17.12 -2.17 0.77
C ASP A 174 16.80 -1.44 2.08
N SER A 175 17.47 -0.32 2.37
CA SER A 175 17.16 0.48 3.58
C SER A 175 15.73 1.01 3.61
N TYR A 176 15.17 1.37 2.45
CA TYR A 176 13.78 1.82 2.35
C TYR A 176 12.80 0.68 2.63
N LEU A 177 13.04 -0.50 2.04
CA LEU A 177 12.25 -1.70 2.28
C LEU A 177 12.34 -2.15 3.74
N ASP A 178 13.53 -2.14 4.33
CA ASP A 178 13.75 -2.50 5.73
C ASP A 178 12.89 -1.65 6.67
N VAL A 179 12.88 -0.32 6.48
CA VAL A 179 12.05 0.59 7.29
C VAL A 179 10.56 0.23 7.19
N LEU A 180 10.07 -0.12 5.99
CA LEU A 180 8.68 -0.48 5.79
C LEU A 180 8.34 -1.86 6.40
N LEU A 181 9.20 -2.84 6.18
CA LEU A 181 9.08 -4.21 6.69
C LEU A 181 9.11 -4.23 8.22
N GLU A 182 10.01 -3.46 8.84
CA GLU A 182 10.08 -3.29 10.30
C GLU A 182 8.78 -2.76 10.90
N LYS A 183 8.00 -1.98 10.15
CA LYS A 183 6.69 -1.48 10.58
C LYS A 183 5.53 -2.39 10.16
N GLY A 184 5.81 -3.49 9.49
CA GLY A 184 4.83 -4.49 9.05
C GLY A 184 4.05 -4.07 7.81
N TYR A 185 4.64 -3.23 6.95
CA TYR A 185 4.08 -2.96 5.63
C TYR A 185 4.50 -4.05 4.64
N SER A 186 3.57 -4.44 3.78
CA SER A 186 3.77 -5.35 2.66
C SER A 186 3.62 -4.58 1.35
N SER A 187 4.35 -5.01 0.33
CA SER A 187 4.24 -4.40 -1.00
C SER A 187 2.93 -4.83 -1.67
N GLY A 188 2.20 -3.84 -2.17
CA GLY A 188 1.01 -4.02 -2.99
C GLY A 188 1.30 -4.07 -4.49
N ILE A 189 2.50 -3.64 -4.92
CA ILE A 189 2.92 -3.74 -6.31
C ILE A 189 4.44 -3.92 -6.38
N ASN A 190 4.87 -4.93 -7.13
CA ASN A 190 6.29 -5.16 -7.45
C ASN A 190 6.46 -5.32 -8.97
N LEU A 191 5.54 -4.81 -9.78
CA LEU A 191 5.69 -4.80 -11.23
C LEU A 191 6.42 -3.52 -11.66
N PRO A 192 7.16 -3.50 -12.78
CA PRO A 192 7.71 -2.26 -13.29
C PRO A 192 6.59 -1.25 -13.56
N THR A 193 6.79 -0.02 -13.09
CA THR A 193 5.85 1.09 -13.18
C THR A 193 6.36 2.22 -14.07
N ARG A 194 7.66 2.26 -14.38
CA ARG A 194 8.26 3.25 -15.29
C ARG A 194 9.04 2.61 -16.45
N PHE A 195 8.87 3.14 -17.66
CA PHE A 195 9.41 2.58 -18.92
C PHE A 195 10.19 3.59 -19.80
N GLU A 196 10.58 4.76 -19.29
CA GLU A 196 11.30 5.82 -20.04
C GLU A 196 12.68 5.41 -20.58
N SER A 197 13.29 4.35 -20.03
CA SER A 197 14.64 3.91 -20.37
C SER A 197 14.69 2.46 -20.86
N LYS A 198 15.86 2.00 -21.35
CA LYS A 198 16.07 0.59 -21.74
C LYS A 198 15.82 -0.41 -20.61
N LYS A 199 15.72 0.05 -19.35
CA LYS A 199 15.44 -0.76 -18.18
C LYS A 199 14.13 -0.30 -17.55
N PRO A 200 13.08 -1.14 -17.55
CA PRO A 200 11.89 -0.94 -16.74
C PRO A 200 12.27 -0.82 -15.26
N ALA A 201 11.57 0.05 -14.53
CA ALA A 201 11.85 0.40 -13.14
C ALA A 201 10.57 0.36 -12.30
N CYS A 202 10.65 -0.02 -11.03
CA CYS A 202 9.56 0.06 -10.07
C CYS A 202 9.82 1.25 -9.13
N LEU A 203 9.16 2.38 -9.41
CA LEU A 203 9.35 3.65 -8.69
C LEU A 203 8.05 4.17 -8.07
N ASP A 204 6.92 3.88 -8.71
CA ASP A 204 5.58 4.13 -8.19
C ASP A 204 5.16 3.01 -7.26
N HIS A 205 5.13 3.28 -5.96
CA HIS A 205 4.92 2.29 -4.93
C HIS A 205 3.53 2.37 -4.34
N VAL A 206 3.02 1.22 -3.91
CA VAL A 206 1.87 1.11 -3.01
C VAL A 206 2.20 0.05 -1.98
N PHE A 207 2.38 0.45 -0.73
CA PHE A 207 2.57 -0.43 0.41
C PHE A 207 1.35 -0.36 1.32
N PHE A 208 1.03 -1.46 1.97
CA PHE A 208 -0.11 -1.55 2.86
C PHE A 208 0.22 -2.30 4.15
N LYS A 209 -0.53 -2.00 5.20
CA LYS A 209 -0.55 -2.71 6.46
C LYS A 209 -1.99 -2.84 6.91
N SER A 210 -2.46 -4.06 7.11
CA SER A 210 -3.78 -4.35 7.66
C SER A 210 -3.64 -5.17 8.94
N SER A 211 -4.57 -4.96 9.87
CA SER A 211 -4.75 -5.83 11.05
C SER A 211 -5.69 -7.00 10.80
N HIS A 212 -6.17 -7.15 9.57
CA HIS A 212 -7.15 -8.13 9.12
C HIS A 212 -6.60 -8.99 7.96
N HIS A 213 -7.16 -10.18 7.80
CA HIS A 213 -6.87 -11.07 6.67
C HIS A 213 -7.79 -10.70 5.50
N ASP A 214 -7.54 -9.56 4.88
CA ASP A 214 -8.33 -9.06 3.75
C ASP A 214 -7.73 -9.53 2.42
N GLU A 215 -8.58 -9.67 1.41
CA GLU A 215 -8.12 -9.84 0.04
C GLU A 215 -7.68 -8.47 -0.51
N ILE A 216 -6.40 -8.39 -0.87
CA ILE A 216 -5.80 -7.22 -1.50
C ILE A 216 -5.24 -7.64 -2.84
N ARG A 217 -5.51 -6.84 -3.88
CA ARG A 217 -5.00 -7.07 -5.24
C ARG A 217 -4.31 -5.81 -5.74
N GLY A 218 -3.15 -5.95 -6.35
CA GLY A 218 -2.46 -4.89 -7.06
C GLY A 218 -2.63 -5.02 -8.57
N ALA A 219 -2.66 -3.91 -9.29
CA ALA A 219 -2.57 -3.93 -10.74
C ALA A 219 -1.83 -2.70 -11.29
N THR A 220 -1.13 -2.87 -12.40
CA THR A 220 -0.70 -1.76 -13.25
C THR A 220 -1.55 -1.72 -14.50
N LEU A 221 -1.73 -0.53 -15.07
CA LEU A 221 -2.41 -0.36 -16.35
C LEU A 221 -1.42 0.17 -17.40
N ASN A 222 -1.24 -0.59 -18.48
CA ASN A 222 -0.55 -0.06 -19.65
C ASN A 222 -1.44 0.99 -20.32
N TYR A 223 -1.04 2.25 -20.24
CA TYR A 223 -1.85 3.39 -20.66
C TYR A 223 -1.03 4.36 -21.52
N HIS A 224 -1.47 4.55 -22.78
CA HIS A 224 -1.09 5.66 -23.67
C HIS A 224 0.41 6.00 -23.78
N SER A 225 1.30 5.02 -23.96
CA SER A 225 2.75 5.22 -24.10
C SER A 225 3.36 6.08 -22.97
N ALA A 226 2.69 6.12 -21.82
CA ALA A 226 3.13 6.91 -20.69
C ALA A 226 4.38 6.27 -20.09
N ASP A 227 5.37 7.13 -19.79
CA ASP A 227 6.59 6.68 -19.15
C ASP A 227 6.32 6.10 -17.75
N HIS A 228 5.21 6.48 -17.11
CA HIS A 228 4.72 5.90 -15.86
C HIS A 228 3.36 5.22 -16.09
N LEU A 229 3.14 4.08 -15.43
CA LEU A 229 1.88 3.34 -15.47
C LEU A 229 1.01 3.69 -14.25
N PRO A 230 -0.30 3.91 -14.43
CA PRO A 230 -1.25 3.94 -13.32
C PRO A 230 -1.18 2.65 -12.49
N VAL A 231 -1.11 2.80 -11.16
CA VAL A 231 -1.10 1.70 -10.19
C VAL A 231 -2.40 1.68 -9.40
N PHE A 232 -3.06 0.55 -9.39
CA PHE A 232 -4.30 0.32 -8.66
C PHE A 232 -4.06 -0.65 -7.50
N LEU A 233 -4.71 -0.37 -6.37
CA LEU A 233 -4.81 -1.29 -5.25
C LEU A 233 -6.29 -1.46 -4.90
N GLU A 234 -6.78 -2.69 -5.02
CA GLU A 234 -8.09 -3.10 -4.55
C GLU A 234 -7.97 -3.70 -3.16
N LEU A 235 -8.88 -3.32 -2.29
CA LEU A 235 -9.07 -3.91 -0.98
C LEU A 235 -10.54 -4.33 -0.81
N ASP A 236 -10.73 -5.59 -0.45
CA ASP A 236 -12.00 -6.10 0.04
C ASP A 236 -12.04 -6.14 1.56
N PHE A 237 -12.55 -5.08 2.18
CA PHE A 237 -12.74 -5.01 3.63
C PHE A 237 -14.20 -5.28 4.04
N SER A 238 -14.87 -6.24 3.39
CA SER A 238 -16.25 -6.57 3.75
C SER A 238 -16.42 -6.70 5.26
N LEU A 239 -17.50 -6.11 5.78
CA LEU A 239 -17.78 -6.18 7.20
C LEU A 239 -17.85 -7.66 7.61
N ASP A 240 -17.42 -7.97 8.83
CA ASP A 240 -17.91 -9.12 9.61
C ASP A 240 -19.46 -8.99 9.83
N THR A 241 -20.26 -8.63 8.81
CA THR A 241 -21.73 -8.46 8.84
C THR A 241 -22.49 -9.75 8.62
N SER A 242 -21.84 -10.90 8.75
CA SER A 242 -22.61 -12.11 8.87
C SER A 242 -23.11 -12.24 10.32
N GLU A 243 -24.37 -11.84 10.54
CA GLU A 243 -25.31 -12.59 11.37
C GLU A 243 -25.54 -14.01 10.79
N SER A 244 -24.49 -14.68 10.32
CA SER A 244 -24.49 -16.10 10.06
C SER A 244 -23.77 -16.72 11.23
N ASN A 245 -24.49 -17.45 12.08
CA ASN A 245 -23.99 -18.46 13.02
C ASN A 245 -22.47 -18.36 13.23
N HIS A 246 -21.99 -17.47 14.11
CA HIS A 246 -20.56 -17.39 14.39
C HIS A 246 -20.07 -18.81 14.71
N PRO A 247 -19.28 -19.48 13.85
CA PRO A 247 -18.51 -20.60 14.34
C PRO A 247 -17.60 -19.95 15.39
N ASN A 248 -17.69 -20.43 16.63
CA ASN A 248 -17.03 -19.80 17.78
C ASN A 248 -15.64 -19.27 17.38
N LYS A 249 -15.42 -17.95 17.53
CA LYS A 249 -14.15 -17.30 17.14
C LYS A 249 -13.01 -18.08 17.78
N ILE A 250 -12.15 -18.68 16.97
CA ILE A 250 -10.95 -19.37 17.45
C ILE A 250 -9.90 -18.28 17.68
N LYS A 251 -9.56 -18.01 18.93
CA LYS A 251 -8.40 -17.20 19.29
C LYS A 251 -7.18 -18.10 19.19
N LYS A 252 -6.33 -17.84 18.20
CA LYS A 252 -4.97 -18.38 18.14
C LYS A 252 -4.07 -17.53 19.00
N GLU A 253 -3.29 -18.14 19.86
CA GLU A 253 -2.30 -17.47 20.69
C GLU A 253 -1.05 -18.34 20.72
N ILE A 254 0.10 -17.70 20.51
CA ILE A 254 1.39 -18.36 20.42
C ILE A 254 1.98 -18.44 21.83
N ASP A 255 2.36 -19.63 22.26
CA ASP A 255 3.17 -19.82 23.47
C ASP A 255 4.63 -19.48 23.13
N TYR A 256 4.99 -18.20 23.27
CA TYR A 256 6.33 -17.72 22.95
C TYR A 256 7.43 -18.41 23.77
N ILE A 257 7.14 -18.87 24.99
CA ILE A 257 8.13 -19.58 25.81
C ILE A 257 8.44 -20.93 25.18
N LYS A 258 7.42 -21.70 24.80
CA LYS A 258 7.62 -22.98 24.12
C LYS A 258 8.17 -22.82 22.71
N LEU A 259 7.72 -21.81 21.96
CA LEU A 259 8.27 -21.52 20.64
C LEU A 259 9.77 -21.26 20.71
N VAL A 260 10.23 -20.45 21.67
CA VAL A 260 11.66 -20.21 21.89
C VAL A 260 12.39 -21.52 22.25
N GLN A 261 11.80 -22.37 23.09
CA GLN A 261 12.39 -23.68 23.41
C GLN A 261 12.50 -24.60 22.18
N SER A 262 11.43 -24.72 21.38
CA SER A 262 11.40 -25.54 20.16
C SER A 262 12.42 -25.05 19.13
N LEU A 263 12.45 -23.75 18.86
CA LEU A 263 13.43 -23.14 17.94
C LEU A 263 14.87 -23.26 18.45
N SER A 264 15.09 -23.23 19.76
CA SER A 264 16.43 -23.41 20.35
C SER A 264 16.93 -24.86 20.24
N SER A 265 16.01 -25.83 20.12
CA SER A 265 16.34 -27.25 19.91
C SER A 265 16.45 -27.64 18.43
N GLU A 266 16.03 -26.77 17.51
CA GLU A 266 16.13 -26.99 16.08
C GLU A 266 17.61 -26.93 15.63
N THR A 267 18.02 -27.89 14.80
CA THR A 267 19.42 -28.03 14.37
C THR A 267 19.75 -27.17 13.16
N TRP A 268 18.73 -26.76 12.39
CA TRP A 268 18.84 -25.95 11.17
C TRP A 268 19.74 -26.56 10.08
N LEU A 269 20.07 -27.86 10.17
CA LEU A 269 20.94 -28.54 9.21
C LEU A 269 20.38 -28.50 7.78
N SER A 270 19.06 -28.59 7.66
CA SER A 270 18.32 -28.47 6.39
C SER A 270 18.34 -27.06 5.80
N VAL A 271 18.74 -26.04 6.55
CA VAL A 271 18.93 -24.66 6.08
C VAL A 271 20.41 -24.41 5.76
N ILE A 272 21.31 -24.80 6.67
CA ILE A 272 22.75 -24.54 6.56
C ILE A 272 23.40 -25.33 5.42
N GLY A 273 22.83 -26.49 5.05
CA GLY A 273 23.35 -27.35 3.98
C GLY A 273 22.90 -27.00 2.56
N GLN A 274 22.06 -25.97 2.37
CA GLN A 274 21.51 -25.65 1.06
C GLN A 274 22.52 -24.94 0.16
N ALA A 275 22.47 -25.24 -1.13
CA ALA A 275 23.41 -24.69 -2.12
C ALA A 275 23.05 -23.26 -2.54
N SER A 276 21.77 -22.89 -2.47
CA SER A 276 21.30 -21.54 -2.80
C SER A 276 20.67 -20.83 -1.61
N ALA A 277 20.81 -19.50 -1.58
CA ALA A 277 20.20 -18.66 -0.55
C ALA A 277 18.67 -18.69 -0.60
N SER A 278 18.07 -18.87 -1.79
CA SER A 278 16.62 -18.99 -1.95
C SER A 278 16.10 -20.27 -1.28
N GLU A 279 16.71 -21.42 -1.59
CA GLU A 279 16.31 -22.71 -0.99
C GLU A 279 16.54 -22.71 0.53
N ALA A 280 17.60 -22.06 1.00
CA ALA A 280 17.86 -21.88 2.43
C ALA A 280 16.75 -21.04 3.09
N LEU A 281 16.34 -19.94 2.45
CA LEU A 281 15.28 -19.06 2.95
C LEU A 281 13.92 -19.78 2.99
N ASP A 282 13.56 -20.51 1.93
CA ASP A 282 12.33 -21.30 1.86
C ASP A 282 12.31 -22.36 2.98
N SER A 283 13.42 -23.10 3.13
CA SER A 283 13.58 -24.11 4.19
C SER A 283 13.49 -23.49 5.58
N PHE A 284 14.09 -22.33 5.80
CA PHE A 284 13.99 -21.60 7.06
C PHE A 284 12.55 -21.21 7.35
N TYR A 285 11.85 -20.65 6.35
CA TYR A 285 10.47 -20.21 6.46
C TYR A 285 9.55 -21.38 6.84
N ASP A 286 9.69 -22.53 6.17
CA ASP A 286 8.89 -23.71 6.41
C ASP A 286 9.08 -24.25 7.84
N ILE A 287 10.32 -24.36 8.29
CA ILE A 287 10.66 -24.84 9.64
C ILE A 287 10.16 -23.84 10.70
N PHE A 288 10.38 -22.56 10.49
CA PHE A 288 9.97 -21.51 11.42
C PHE A 288 8.45 -21.45 11.56
N HIS A 289 7.70 -21.52 10.44
CA HIS A 289 6.25 -21.58 10.47
C HIS A 289 5.71 -22.88 11.06
N HIS A 290 6.38 -24.01 10.81
CA HIS A 290 6.03 -25.27 11.46
C HIS A 290 6.10 -25.14 12.99
N HIS A 291 7.21 -24.60 13.52
CA HIS A 291 7.36 -24.37 14.95
C HIS A 291 6.35 -23.36 15.51
N ILE A 292 6.02 -22.29 14.76
CA ILE A 292 4.94 -21.37 15.15
C ILE A 292 3.62 -22.12 15.27
N ASN A 293 3.27 -22.94 14.28
CA ASN A 293 2.00 -23.66 14.25
C ASN A 293 1.88 -24.67 15.38
N GLU A 294 2.92 -25.46 15.64
CA GLU A 294 2.98 -26.42 16.77
C GLU A 294 2.84 -25.73 18.13
N ASN A 295 3.34 -24.50 18.25
CA ASN A 295 3.29 -23.71 19.49
C ASN A 295 2.13 -22.71 19.54
N THR A 296 1.18 -22.79 18.61
CA THR A 296 -0.02 -21.95 18.60
C THR A 296 -1.20 -22.72 19.17
N HIS A 297 -1.70 -22.33 20.35
CA HIS A 297 -2.95 -22.88 20.88
C HIS A 297 -4.16 -22.15 20.31
N SER A 298 -5.16 -22.94 19.93
CA SER A 298 -6.44 -22.45 19.43
C SER A 298 -7.48 -22.57 20.54
N THR A 299 -7.94 -21.44 21.10
CA THR A 299 -9.01 -21.42 22.10
C THR A 299 -10.31 -20.94 21.49
N GLN A 300 -11.36 -21.69 21.75
CA GLN A 300 -12.70 -21.36 21.28
C GLN A 300 -13.32 -20.30 22.19
N ILE A 301 -13.52 -19.08 21.68
CA ILE A 301 -14.17 -18.01 22.48
C ILE A 301 -15.66 -18.34 22.57
N ARG A 302 -16.12 -18.73 23.76
CA ARG A 302 -17.54 -18.92 24.07
C ARG A 302 -18.21 -17.55 24.22
N SER A 303 -19.39 -17.38 23.62
CA SER A 303 -20.21 -16.15 23.67
C SER A 303 -20.33 -15.51 25.08
N LYS A 304 -20.35 -16.33 26.14
CA LYS A 304 -20.51 -15.90 27.55
C LYS A 304 -19.33 -15.15 28.17
N THR A 305 -18.14 -15.12 27.57
CA THR A 305 -16.98 -14.34 28.09
C THR A 305 -16.84 -12.95 27.48
N ARG A 306 -17.78 -12.53 26.61
CA ARG A 306 -17.83 -11.17 26.07
C ARG A 306 -18.13 -10.18 27.20
N LYS A 307 -17.13 -9.41 27.65
CA LYS A 307 -17.36 -8.23 28.48
C LYS A 307 -18.15 -7.22 27.64
N ILE A 308 -19.42 -7.03 27.98
CA ILE A 308 -20.25 -5.94 27.47
C ILE A 308 -19.62 -4.65 28.01
N LYS A 309 -19.20 -3.75 27.11
CA LYS A 309 -18.75 -2.42 27.54
C LYS A 309 -19.96 -1.67 28.12
N PRO A 310 -19.84 -0.98 29.27
CA PRO A 310 -20.91 -0.09 29.73
C PRO A 310 -21.13 1.02 28.70
N TRP A 311 -22.39 1.40 28.54
CA TRP A 311 -22.88 2.48 27.69
C TRP A 311 -22.16 3.82 27.92
#